data_AF-A0A5J6PVA9-F1
#
_entry.id   AF-A0A5J6PVA9-F1
#
_cell.length_a   1.000
_cell.length_b   1.000
_cell.length_c   1.000
_cell.angle_alpha   90.00
_cell.angle_beta   90.00
_cell.angle_gamma   90.00
#
_symmetry.space_group_name_H-M   'P 1'
#
loop_
_entity.id
_entity.type
_entity.pdbx_description
1 polymer ?
#
loop_
_entity_poly.entity_id
_entity_poly.type
_entity_poly.pdbx_seq_one_letter_code
_entity_poly.pdbx_strand_id
1 'polypeptide(L)'
;MSDILRLPERPFPESGLFREEYRYDEYTLSEYLDDFIYFESTEINDVLFNEKHSLPWGFFSLEGLNYFLPRILYLIQEDLTERSDLSLGLDDFIINMTICSSLIELIESLNIMDLSILEKIIENILFEVDEEVIRYNIGERYLFLDLEFIDSLKKI
;
A
#
# COMPACT_ATOMS: atom_id res chain seq x y z
N MET A 1 -20.03 -0.10 2.75
CA MET A 1 -18.82 -0.62 3.41
C MET A 1 -19.10 -0.97 4.85
N SER A 2 -18.70 -2.18 5.21
CA SER A 2 -18.60 -2.69 6.58
C SER A 2 -17.62 -1.85 7.43
N ASP A 3 -17.55 -2.14 8.74
CA ASP A 3 -16.62 -1.47 9.66
C ASP A 3 -15.17 -1.47 9.12
N ILE A 4 -14.45 -0.36 9.29
CA ILE A 4 -13.06 -0.21 8.85
C ILE A 4 -12.18 -1.29 9.48
N LEU A 5 -11.56 -2.10 8.64
CA LEU A 5 -10.62 -3.14 9.04
C LEU A 5 -9.26 -2.53 9.34
N ARG A 6 -8.67 -2.92 10.47
CA ARG A 6 -7.40 -2.35 10.94
C ARG A 6 -6.36 -3.43 11.18
N LEU A 7 -5.16 -3.20 10.65
CA LEU A 7 -3.95 -3.88 11.09
C LEU A 7 -3.40 -3.23 12.36
N PRO A 8 -2.68 -3.97 13.21
CA PRO A 8 -1.95 -3.37 14.32
C PRO A 8 -0.88 -2.40 13.81
N GLU A 9 -0.65 -1.31 14.56
CA GLU A 9 0.43 -0.38 14.29
C GLU A 9 1.79 -1.10 14.33
N ARG A 10 2.72 -0.62 13.50
CA ARG A 10 4.08 -1.16 13.41
C ARG A 10 5.09 -0.18 13.99
N PRO A 11 6.17 -0.67 14.61
CA PRO A 11 7.24 0.21 15.05
C PRO A 11 7.93 0.87 13.86
N PHE A 12 8.47 2.08 14.07
CA PHE A 12 9.32 2.74 13.09
C PHE A 12 10.56 1.88 12.81
N PRO A 13 10.97 1.70 11.54
CA PRO A 13 12.05 0.78 11.19
C PRO A 13 13.42 1.27 11.63
N GLU A 14 14.25 0.36 12.14
CA GLU A 14 15.60 0.70 12.60
C GLU A 14 16.54 0.98 11.42
N SER A 15 16.37 0.26 10.30
CA SER A 15 17.15 0.46 9.08
C SER A 15 16.69 1.64 8.22
N GLY A 16 15.61 2.32 8.62
CA GLY A 16 14.99 3.39 7.85
C GLY A 16 13.92 2.93 6.86
N LEU A 17 13.18 3.91 6.32
CA LEU A 17 11.98 3.70 5.49
C LEU A 17 12.29 3.31 4.04
N PHE A 18 13.48 3.67 3.55
CA PHE A 18 13.85 3.57 2.14
C PHE A 18 15.03 2.63 1.94
N ARG A 19 15.12 2.00 0.78
CA ARG A 19 16.30 1.20 0.42
C ARG A 19 17.50 2.13 0.22
N GLU A 20 18.66 1.70 0.70
CA GLU A 20 19.88 2.52 0.68
C GLU A 20 20.27 2.93 -0.74
N GLU A 21 20.08 2.05 -1.73
CA GLU A 21 20.43 2.32 -3.13
C GLU A 21 19.69 3.53 -3.72
N TYR A 22 18.47 3.82 -3.26
CA TYR A 22 17.69 4.98 -3.72
C TYR A 22 17.93 6.21 -2.83
N ARG A 23 18.19 5.99 -1.54
CA ARG A 23 18.42 7.08 -0.59
C ARG A 23 19.73 7.82 -0.82
N TYR A 24 20.70 7.19 -1.47
CA TYR A 24 22.02 7.75 -1.74
C TYR A 24 22.32 7.98 -3.24
N ASP A 25 21.38 7.67 -4.13
CA ASP A 25 21.54 7.94 -5.56
C ASP A 25 21.29 9.42 -5.87
N GLU A 26 22.25 10.08 -6.53
CA GLU A 26 22.22 11.53 -6.78
C GLU A 26 21.03 11.93 -7.68
N TYR A 27 20.71 11.11 -8.68
CA TYR A 27 19.60 11.38 -9.59
C TYR A 27 18.26 11.25 -8.86
N THR A 28 18.09 10.17 -8.11
CA THR A 28 16.90 9.93 -7.28
C THR A 28 16.71 11.05 -6.26
N LEU A 29 17.76 11.46 -5.57
CA LEU A 29 17.68 12.57 -4.61
C LEU A 29 17.36 13.91 -5.28
N SER A 30 17.85 14.16 -6.50
CA SER A 30 17.54 15.41 -7.20
C SER A 30 16.05 15.58 -7.51
N GLU A 31 15.32 14.47 -7.62
CA GLU A 31 13.90 14.44 -7.97
C GLU A 31 12.99 14.23 -6.75
N TYR A 32 13.41 13.40 -5.78
CA TYR A 32 12.53 12.88 -4.72
C TYR A 32 12.94 13.24 -3.29
N LEU A 33 13.93 14.13 -3.10
CA LEU A 33 14.41 14.49 -1.76
C LEU A 33 13.29 15.02 -0.84
N ASP A 34 12.42 15.87 -1.37
CA ASP A 34 11.32 16.46 -0.57
C ASP A 34 10.33 15.38 -0.11
N ASP A 35 10.04 14.38 -0.94
CA ASP A 35 9.18 13.26 -0.58
C ASP A 35 9.83 12.34 0.46
N PHE A 36 11.13 12.04 0.32
CA PHE A 36 11.86 11.31 1.36
C PHE A 36 11.80 12.04 2.70
N ILE A 37 12.05 13.35 2.73
CA ILE A 37 11.95 14.16 3.94
C ILE A 37 10.52 14.13 4.50
N TYR A 38 9.51 14.26 3.64
CA TYR A 38 8.11 14.22 4.05
C TYR A 38 7.78 12.91 4.78
N PHE A 39 8.08 11.75 4.19
CA PHE A 39 7.79 10.47 4.82
C PHE A 39 8.64 10.21 6.08
N GLU A 40 9.87 10.69 6.14
CA GLU A 40 10.76 10.56 7.33
C GLU A 40 10.36 11.47 8.49
N SER A 41 9.69 12.60 8.22
CA SER A 41 9.40 13.63 9.23
C SER A 41 7.93 13.79 9.60
N THR A 42 7.02 13.16 8.86
CA THR A 42 5.57 13.25 9.10
C THR A 42 5.11 12.13 10.05
N GLU A 43 4.25 12.48 11.00
CA GLU A 43 3.62 11.49 11.88
C GLU A 43 2.77 10.51 11.06
N ILE A 44 2.80 9.21 11.40
CA ILE A 44 2.16 8.15 10.59
C ILE A 44 0.67 8.42 10.29
N ASN A 45 -0.04 9.02 11.25
CA ASN A 45 -1.48 9.33 11.11
C ASN A 45 -1.77 10.51 10.19
N ASP A 46 -0.75 11.30 9.85
CA ASP A 46 -0.84 12.46 8.95
C ASP A 46 -0.26 12.15 7.56
N VAL A 47 0.42 11.01 7.41
CA VAL A 47 0.93 10.57 6.11
C VAL A 47 -0.22 10.31 5.14
N LEU A 48 -0.06 10.85 3.93
CA LEU A 48 -0.92 10.67 2.76
C LEU A 48 -0.10 10.17 1.58
N PHE A 49 -0.71 9.31 0.76
CA PHE A 49 -0.16 8.81 -0.51
C PHE A 49 -1.02 9.34 -1.65
N ASN A 50 -0.60 10.44 -2.26
CA ASN A 50 -1.35 11.15 -3.30
C ASN A 50 -0.40 11.73 -4.35
N GLU A 51 -0.94 12.44 -5.34
CA GLU A 51 -0.17 13.02 -6.45
C GLU A 51 1.01 13.91 -6.01
N LYS A 52 0.95 14.51 -4.81
CA LYS A 52 2.03 15.35 -4.29
C LYS A 52 3.10 14.57 -3.53
N HIS A 53 2.75 13.39 -3.02
CA HIS A 53 3.58 12.52 -2.21
C HIS A 53 3.44 11.08 -2.72
N SER A 54 4.01 10.85 -3.89
CA SER A 54 3.96 9.58 -4.60
C SER A 54 5.38 9.15 -4.96
N LEU A 55 5.88 8.17 -4.24
CA LEU A 55 7.15 7.52 -4.54
C LEU A 55 6.88 6.14 -5.14
N PRO A 56 7.70 5.66 -6.09
CA PRO A 56 7.63 4.28 -6.52
C PRO A 56 7.74 3.34 -5.32
N TRP A 57 6.84 2.35 -5.21
CA TRP A 57 6.85 1.39 -4.10
C TRP A 57 8.17 0.62 -3.96
N GLY A 58 8.90 0.47 -5.06
CA GLY A 58 10.24 -0.12 -5.07
C GLY A 58 11.30 0.67 -4.30
N PHE A 59 11.06 1.96 -4.00
CA PHE A 59 12.00 2.78 -3.24
C PHE A 59 11.98 2.48 -1.74
N PHE A 60 10.86 1.99 -1.24
CA PHE A 60 10.69 1.67 0.17
C PHE A 60 11.43 0.37 0.52
N SER A 61 12.02 0.36 1.72
CA SER A 61 12.53 -0.88 2.30
C SER A 61 11.36 -1.78 2.71
N LEU A 62 11.62 -3.08 2.89
CA LEU A 62 10.61 -4.01 3.40
C LEU A 62 10.06 -3.56 4.76
N GLU A 63 10.94 -3.10 5.66
CA GLU A 63 10.52 -2.59 6.97
C GLU A 63 9.73 -1.29 6.85
N GLY A 64 10.10 -0.40 5.93
CA GLY A 64 9.37 0.84 5.63
C GLY A 64 7.96 0.58 5.08
N LEU A 65 7.82 -0.35 4.14
CA LEU A 65 6.52 -0.78 3.64
C LEU A 65 5.67 -1.40 4.74
N ASN A 66 6.25 -2.28 5.56
CA ASN A 66 5.55 -2.87 6.68
C ASN A 66 5.10 -1.81 7.69
N TYR A 67 5.93 -0.80 7.95
CA TYR A 67 5.58 0.35 8.79
C TYR A 67 4.36 1.12 8.26
N PHE A 68 4.31 1.38 6.95
CA PHE A 68 3.22 2.13 6.33
C PHE A 68 1.97 1.30 6.04
N LEU A 69 2.06 -0.04 5.98
CA LEU A 69 0.95 -0.90 5.57
C LEU A 69 -0.37 -0.64 6.33
N PRO A 70 -0.40 -0.54 7.68
CA PRO A 70 -1.65 -0.22 8.39
C PRO A 70 -2.28 1.10 7.94
N ARG A 71 -1.44 2.11 7.65
CA ARG A 71 -1.89 3.42 7.20
C ARG A 71 -2.40 3.38 5.77
N ILE A 72 -1.71 2.70 4.86
CA ILE A 72 -2.12 2.53 3.46
C ILE A 72 -3.50 1.86 3.39
N LEU A 73 -3.68 0.76 4.10
CA LEU A 73 -4.95 0.01 4.10
C LEU A 73 -6.10 0.79 4.76
N TYR A 74 -5.80 1.60 5.77
CA TYR A 74 -6.78 2.53 6.34
C TYR A 74 -7.22 3.57 5.30
N LEU A 75 -6.26 4.22 4.63
CA LEU A 75 -6.55 5.26 3.64
C LEU A 75 -7.34 4.73 2.44
N ILE A 76 -7.02 3.52 1.94
CA ILE A 76 -7.80 2.87 0.87
C ILE A 76 -9.28 2.79 1.25
N GLN A 77 -9.57 2.31 2.46
CA GLN A 77 -10.95 2.13 2.91
C GLN A 77 -11.66 3.48 3.13
N GLU A 78 -10.97 4.46 3.70
CA GLU A 78 -11.51 5.81 3.93
C GLU A 78 -11.82 6.53 2.61
N ASP A 79 -10.88 6.53 1.66
CA ASP A 79 -11.05 7.20 0.37
C ASP A 79 -12.25 6.60 -0.38
N LEU A 80 -12.38 5.27 -0.39
CA LEU A 80 -13.52 4.59 -1.03
C LEU A 80 -14.85 4.84 -0.32
N THR A 81 -14.85 4.94 1.01
CA THR A 81 -16.07 5.19 1.79
C THR A 81 -16.55 6.63 1.65
N GLU A 82 -15.63 7.60 1.74
CA GLU A 82 -15.97 9.02 1.84
C GLU A 82 -16.01 9.74 0.49
N ARG A 83 -15.15 9.33 -0.44
CA ARG A 83 -14.97 10.01 -1.74
C ARG A 83 -15.45 9.18 -2.91
N SER A 84 -15.65 7.88 -2.71
CA SER A 84 -15.96 6.92 -3.78
C SER A 84 -14.92 7.01 -4.91
N ASP A 85 -13.66 7.20 -4.52
CA ASP A 85 -12.51 7.33 -5.41
C ASP A 85 -11.24 6.94 -4.63
N LEU A 86 -10.12 6.73 -5.31
CA LEU A 86 -8.82 6.46 -4.69
C LEU A 86 -7.79 7.51 -5.10
N SER A 87 -6.99 7.95 -4.13
CA SER A 87 -5.79 8.73 -4.43
C SER A 87 -4.80 7.91 -5.28
N LEU A 88 -4.10 8.53 -6.24
CA LEU A 88 -3.17 7.89 -7.19
C LEU A 88 -2.06 7.01 -6.55
N GLY A 89 -1.70 7.27 -5.30
CA GLY A 89 -0.75 6.37 -4.61
C GLY A 89 -1.42 5.05 -4.23
N LEU A 90 -2.70 5.09 -3.84
CA LEU A 90 -3.42 3.98 -3.22
C LEU A 90 -3.98 3.00 -4.27
N ASP A 91 -4.41 3.47 -5.43
CA ASP A 91 -4.76 2.59 -6.56
C ASP A 91 -3.49 1.90 -7.12
N ASP A 92 -2.38 2.62 -7.25
CA ASP A 92 -1.09 2.07 -7.66
C ASP A 92 -0.60 0.98 -6.70
N PHE A 93 -0.81 1.13 -5.39
CA PHE A 93 -0.52 0.07 -4.41
C PHE A 93 -1.28 -1.23 -4.72
N ILE A 94 -2.59 -1.13 -4.99
CA ILE A 94 -3.43 -2.30 -5.29
C ILE A 94 -2.93 -2.95 -6.59
N ILE A 95 -2.80 -2.16 -7.66
CA ILE A 95 -2.37 -2.67 -8.98
C ILE A 95 -1.00 -3.38 -8.91
N ASN A 96 -0.08 -2.87 -8.09
CA ASN A 96 1.29 -3.38 -8.04
C ASN A 96 1.52 -4.47 -6.99
N MET A 97 0.51 -4.88 -6.22
CA MET A 97 0.68 -5.83 -5.12
C MET A 97 1.28 -7.18 -5.57
N THR A 98 0.97 -7.60 -6.81
CA THR A 98 1.47 -8.83 -7.45
C THR A 98 2.53 -8.59 -8.54
N ILE A 99 3.01 -7.35 -8.69
CA ILE A 99 3.91 -6.94 -9.78
C ILE A 99 5.21 -6.36 -9.24
N CYS A 100 5.12 -5.45 -8.26
CA CYS A 100 6.28 -4.81 -7.66
C CYS A 100 6.94 -5.76 -6.68
N SER A 101 8.23 -6.08 -6.89
CA SER A 101 8.98 -7.01 -6.05
C SER A 101 8.97 -6.63 -4.56
N SER A 102 9.02 -5.33 -4.25
CA SER A 102 9.00 -4.88 -2.84
C SER A 102 7.65 -5.11 -2.18
N LEU A 103 6.55 -4.97 -2.93
CA LEU A 103 5.21 -5.28 -2.42
C LEU A 103 5.00 -6.79 -2.32
N ILE A 104 5.47 -7.57 -3.29
CA ILE A 104 5.45 -9.05 -3.23
C ILE A 104 6.19 -9.52 -1.96
N GLU A 105 7.43 -9.06 -1.76
CA GLU A 105 8.23 -9.37 -0.55
C GLU A 105 7.50 -8.97 0.73
N LEU A 106 6.83 -7.81 0.74
CA LEU A 106 5.99 -7.38 1.86
C LEU A 106 4.88 -8.37 2.14
N ILE A 107 4.04 -8.68 1.14
CA ILE A 107 2.85 -9.52 1.32
C ILE A 107 3.26 -10.95 1.71
N GLU A 108 4.33 -11.50 1.12
CA GLU A 108 4.89 -12.81 1.49
C GLU A 108 5.36 -12.87 2.95
N SER A 109 5.78 -11.73 3.52
CA SER A 109 6.24 -11.65 4.92
C SER A 109 5.11 -11.53 5.95
N LEU A 110 3.87 -11.29 5.51
CA LEU A 110 2.74 -11.08 6.41
C LEU A 110 2.30 -12.37 7.10
N ASN A 111 1.84 -12.24 8.35
CA ASN A 111 1.22 -13.37 9.04
C ASN A 111 -0.20 -13.64 8.52
N ILE A 112 -0.74 -14.81 8.83
CA ILE A 112 -2.06 -15.25 8.38
C ILE A 112 -3.19 -14.28 8.77
N MET A 113 -3.11 -13.62 9.93
CA MET A 113 -4.13 -12.67 10.37
C MET A 113 -4.11 -11.40 9.51
N ASP A 114 -2.92 -10.87 9.24
CA ASP A 114 -2.75 -9.68 8.39
C ASP A 114 -3.17 -9.98 6.95
N LEU A 115 -2.82 -11.15 6.42
CA LEU A 115 -3.26 -11.63 5.10
C LEU A 115 -4.78 -11.80 5.03
N SER A 116 -5.42 -12.22 6.12
CA SER A 116 -6.88 -12.35 6.18
C SER A 116 -7.58 -10.99 6.15
N ILE A 117 -7.00 -9.99 6.83
CA ILE A 117 -7.50 -8.62 6.80
C ILE A 117 -7.32 -8.02 5.40
N LEU A 118 -6.14 -8.19 4.80
CA LEU A 118 -5.86 -7.70 3.44
C LEU A 118 -6.83 -8.31 2.42
N GLU A 119 -7.00 -9.63 2.42
CA GLU A 119 -7.98 -10.31 1.56
C GLU A 119 -9.38 -9.71 1.72
N LYS A 120 -9.84 -9.54 2.95
CA LYS A 120 -11.17 -8.98 3.23
C LYS A 120 -11.32 -7.56 2.70
N ILE A 121 -10.27 -6.75 2.77
CA ILE A 121 -10.27 -5.40 2.17
C ILE A 121 -10.41 -5.51 0.65
N ILE A 122 -9.62 -6.34 -0.02
CA ILE A 122 -9.69 -6.52 -1.48
C ILE A 122 -11.06 -7.08 -1.91
N GLU A 123 -11.63 -8.02 -1.17
CA GLU A 123 -13.01 -8.49 -1.40
C GLU A 123 -14.03 -7.37 -1.27
N ASN A 124 -13.92 -6.53 -0.24
CA ASN A 124 -14.82 -5.40 -0.06
C ASN A 124 -14.71 -4.42 -1.23
N ILE A 125 -13.49 -4.19 -1.75
CA ILE A 125 -13.30 -3.39 -2.97
C ILE A 125 -14.02 -4.03 -4.15
N LEU A 126 -13.80 -5.33 -4.38
CA LEU A 126 -14.38 -6.03 -5.52
C LEU A 126 -15.91 -6.09 -5.51
N PHE A 127 -16.54 -6.22 -4.33
CA PHE A 127 -17.97 -6.50 -4.20
C PHE A 127 -18.83 -5.33 -3.70
N GLU A 128 -18.24 -4.33 -3.04
CA GLU A 128 -18.99 -3.22 -2.42
C GLU A 128 -18.69 -1.84 -3.02
N VAL A 129 -17.60 -1.68 -3.79
CA VAL A 129 -17.25 -0.41 -4.45
C VAL A 129 -17.96 -0.30 -5.80
N ASP A 130 -18.21 0.94 -6.23
CA ASP A 130 -18.79 1.23 -7.53
C ASP A 130 -17.95 0.64 -8.67
N GLU A 131 -18.62 -0.03 -9.61
CA GLU A 131 -18.00 -0.65 -10.78
C GLU A 131 -17.21 0.36 -11.62
N GLU A 132 -17.62 1.63 -11.67
CA GLU A 132 -16.88 2.66 -12.39
C GLU A 132 -15.50 2.91 -11.77
N VAL A 133 -15.38 2.97 -10.44
CA VAL A 133 -14.09 3.15 -9.76
C VAL A 133 -13.17 1.96 -10.03
N ILE A 134 -13.72 0.74 -9.93
CA ILE A 134 -12.98 -0.48 -10.24
C ILE A 134 -12.53 -0.46 -11.70
N ARG A 135 -13.38 -0.04 -12.63
CA ARG A 135 -13.08 -0.07 -14.06
C ARG A 135 -12.06 0.99 -14.48
N TYR A 136 -12.14 2.20 -13.93
CA TYR A 136 -11.36 3.34 -14.39
C TYR A 136 -10.04 3.52 -13.64
N ASN A 137 -9.97 3.13 -12.37
CA ASN A 137 -8.77 3.37 -11.55
C ASN A 137 -7.97 2.08 -11.35
N ILE A 138 -8.60 1.03 -10.84
CA ILE A 138 -7.88 -0.17 -10.41
C ILE A 138 -7.73 -1.18 -11.56
N GLY A 139 -8.85 -1.67 -12.07
CA GLY A 139 -8.99 -2.80 -12.98
C GLY A 139 -9.31 -4.09 -12.24
N GLU A 140 -10.50 -4.67 -12.51
CA GLU A 140 -11.01 -5.89 -11.88
C GLU A 140 -10.00 -7.07 -11.93
N ARG A 141 -9.24 -7.17 -13.03
CA ARG A 141 -8.20 -8.19 -13.20
C ARG A 141 -7.16 -8.15 -12.08
N TYR A 142 -6.75 -6.97 -11.61
CA TYR A 142 -5.73 -6.86 -10.57
C TYR A 142 -6.26 -7.34 -9.22
N LEU A 143 -7.52 -6.98 -8.88
CA LEU A 143 -8.17 -7.47 -7.66
C LEU A 143 -8.24 -9.01 -7.63
N PHE A 144 -8.56 -9.66 -8.76
CA PHE A 144 -8.54 -11.13 -8.82
C PHE A 144 -7.12 -11.70 -8.63
N LEU A 145 -6.10 -11.10 -9.26
CA LEU A 145 -4.71 -11.55 -9.10
C LEU A 145 -4.25 -11.40 -7.64
N ASP A 146 -4.60 -10.30 -6.99
CA ASP A 146 -4.27 -10.04 -5.60
C ASP A 146 -4.91 -11.07 -4.67
N LEU A 147 -6.20 -11.38 -4.87
CA LEU A 147 -6.90 -12.43 -4.11
C LEU A 147 -6.29 -13.82 -4.33
N GLU A 148 -5.98 -14.19 -5.58
CA GLU A 148 -5.32 -15.46 -5.89
C GLU A 148 -3.94 -15.56 -5.22
N PHE A 149 -3.18 -14.48 -5.24
CA PHE A 149 -1.88 -14.42 -4.61
C PHE A 149 -1.98 -14.56 -3.08
N ILE A 150 -2.86 -13.80 -2.43
CA ILE A 150 -3.07 -13.88 -0.98
C ILE A 150 -3.53 -15.28 -0.55
N ASP A 151 -4.46 -15.90 -1.29
CA ASP A 151 -4.94 -17.26 -1.02
C ASP A 151 -3.81 -18.31 -1.17
N SER A 152 -2.89 -18.10 -2.11
CA SER A 152 -1.72 -18.97 -2.28
C SER A 152 -0.79 -18.98 -1.06
N LEU A 153 -0.65 -17.84 -0.37
CA LEU A 153 0.21 -17.69 0.80
C LEU A 153 -0.39 -18.28 2.08
N LYS A 154 -1.73 -18.31 2.18
CA LYS A 154 -2.44 -18.89 3.34
C LYS A 154 -2.46 -20.42 3.36
N LYS A 155 -2.16 -21.08 2.23
CA LYS A 155 -2.17 -22.54 2.09
C LYS A 155 -0.89 -23.23 2.57
N ILE A 156 0.10 -22.45 3.01
CA ILE A 156 1.40 -22.90 3.50
C ILE A 156 1.35 -23.07 5.02
#